data_AF-A0A7S0B7J5-F1
#
_entry.id   AF-A0A7S0B7J5-F1
#
_cell.length_a   1.000
_cell.length_b   1.000
_cell.length_c   1.000
_cell.angle_alpha   90.00
_cell.angle_beta   90.00
_cell.angle_gamma   90.00
#
_symmetry.space_group_name_H-M   'P 1'
#
loop_
_entity.id
_entity.type
_entity.pdbx_description
1 polymer ?
#
loop_
_entity_poly.entity_id
_entity_poly.type
_entity_poly.pdbx_seq_one_letter_code
_entity_poly.pdbx_strand_id
1 'polypeptide(L)'
;MARGAQNGYRHGERIDGRCFFGGAKPGPWGWGQTHGINAGVMLLKPDLDIMDLSLAEVADPSHPEHIRGCGPEQDYLSRFYASEWSHIDVAYNFQLHQMYFILEYAGDLKKTDRARFLLDSERIKVFHYSSDPKPWARWLDPRFAAGSEEEWLRFVQSSFAGFRAWVMRDPEWVTHEGAFNGVCLGLDGQFYRAWGSTSQPGSGEGAEWGEPPSPAAGQDVEGSAAAPPGEVVEIPAWAIDATEAVTKLALRSWDQAYQELAANLAHPHLADAVVAAVSGQRLPVVEASLRDVDQREVVFTGQPAPPASSEDANRWTWHCGWWCERPWVGRLVVVSSYVPCPHAVLSLDGRALMAPSREGVHVAAASAVADCPPPRTFADGPGDWQEAVRWAQAVPEGAAVLIAIVGQPADGVLASLTTGGLGGPLYSEWLPTGCYVAAAVGTKGQSYWPDTHAAPDVAWASCSKALY
;
A
#
# COMPACT_ATOMS: atom_id res chain seq x y z
N MET A 1 -2.74 6.04 15.49
CA MET A 1 -3.38 5.17 16.49
C MET A 1 -2.32 4.83 17.54
N ALA A 2 -2.50 5.19 18.81
CA ALA A 2 -1.62 4.67 19.86
C ALA A 2 -1.92 3.18 20.08
N ARG A 3 -0.90 2.34 20.24
CA ARG A 3 -1.07 0.92 20.55
C ARG A 3 -1.52 0.75 22.00
N GLY A 4 -2.45 -0.19 22.23
CA GLY A 4 -2.98 -0.51 23.57
C GLY A 4 -4.49 -0.70 23.55
N ALA A 5 -5.02 -1.43 24.54
CA ALA A 5 -6.47 -1.64 24.72
C ALA A 5 -7.19 -0.42 25.33
N GLN A 6 -6.43 0.51 25.92
CA GLN A 6 -6.93 1.65 26.68
C GLN A 6 -6.11 2.90 26.36
N ASN A 7 -6.47 3.62 25.30
CA ASN A 7 -5.72 4.83 24.93
C ASN A 7 -6.45 6.12 25.32
N GLY A 8 -7.78 6.08 25.44
CA GLY A 8 -8.61 7.23 25.84
C GLY A 8 -8.67 8.40 24.83
N TYR A 9 -7.75 8.47 23.87
CA TYR A 9 -7.71 9.52 22.85
C TYR A 9 -8.94 9.50 21.94
N ARG A 10 -9.44 10.70 21.60
CA ARG A 10 -10.46 10.90 20.57
C ARG A 10 -9.83 10.97 19.18
N HIS A 11 -10.62 10.70 18.15
CA HIS A 11 -10.18 10.94 16.78
C HIS A 11 -9.71 12.39 16.57
N GLY A 12 -8.53 12.57 15.98
CA GLY A 12 -7.87 13.86 15.75
C GLY A 12 -7.16 14.44 16.97
N GLU A 13 -7.28 13.85 18.16
CA GLU A 13 -6.59 14.31 19.36
C GLU A 13 -5.08 14.11 19.22
N ARG A 14 -4.28 15.10 19.66
CA ARG A 14 -2.82 14.97 19.66
C ARG A 14 -2.40 13.87 20.62
N ILE A 15 -1.49 13.02 20.17
CA ILE A 15 -0.86 12.00 21.00
C ILE A 15 0.41 12.59 21.58
N ASP A 16 0.64 12.40 22.87
CA ASP A 16 1.93 12.69 23.47
C ASP A 16 2.90 11.54 23.18
N GLY A 17 3.65 11.60 22.08
CA GLY A 17 4.56 10.51 21.69
C GLY A 17 5.71 10.26 22.66
N ARG A 18 5.91 11.10 23.69
CA ARG A 18 6.83 10.79 24.80
C ARG A 18 6.43 9.50 25.52
N CYS A 19 5.15 9.14 25.52
CA CYS A 19 4.68 7.89 26.14
C CYS A 19 5.12 6.62 25.39
N PHE A 20 5.62 6.76 24.15
CA PHE A 20 6.18 5.63 23.41
C PHE A 20 7.51 5.16 23.98
N PHE A 21 8.18 6.01 24.77
CA PHE A 21 9.48 5.74 25.34
C PHE A 21 9.34 5.39 26.82
N GLY A 22 9.87 4.24 27.23
CA GLY A 22 9.87 3.78 28.62
C GLY A 22 11.03 4.32 29.46
N GLY A 23 11.72 5.37 29.00
CA GLY A 23 12.94 5.88 29.62
C GLY A 23 14.15 4.95 29.43
N ALA A 24 15.17 5.16 30.28
CA ALA A 24 16.42 4.42 30.22
C ALA A 24 16.29 3.00 30.78
N LYS A 25 16.30 2.01 29.89
CA LYS A 25 16.45 0.60 30.29
C LYS A 25 17.93 0.28 30.56
N PRO A 26 18.26 -0.52 31.58
CA PRO A 26 19.63 -1.01 31.78
C PRO A 26 20.11 -1.79 30.54
N GLY A 27 21.24 -1.37 29.95
CA GLY A 27 21.81 -1.97 28.74
C GLY A 27 22.57 -0.95 27.87
N PRO A 28 23.30 -1.38 26.82
CA PRO A 28 24.05 -0.47 25.95
C PRO A 28 23.18 0.49 25.12
N TRP A 29 21.86 0.27 25.09
CA TRP A 29 20.90 1.04 24.30
C TRP A 29 19.76 1.56 25.19
N GLY A 30 20.09 2.47 26.12
CA GLY A 30 19.18 3.03 27.13
C GLY A 30 18.02 3.89 26.61
N TRP A 31 17.47 3.61 25.43
CA TRP A 31 16.27 4.23 24.89
C TRP A 31 15.29 3.12 24.54
N GLY A 32 14.54 2.65 25.54
CA GLY A 32 13.56 1.58 25.32
C GLY A 32 12.27 2.14 24.73
N GLN A 33 11.90 1.74 23.53
CA GLN A 33 10.51 1.91 23.07
C GLN A 33 9.62 0.87 23.80
N THR A 34 8.55 1.34 24.43
CA THR A 34 7.57 0.51 25.15
C THR A 34 6.26 0.41 24.42
N HIS A 35 5.88 1.47 23.70
CA HIS A 35 4.66 1.55 22.90
C HIS A 35 4.97 2.20 21.55
N GLY A 36 3.96 2.38 20.72
CA GLY A 36 4.13 3.07 19.45
C GLY A 36 2.80 3.20 18.76
N ILE A 37 2.85 3.56 17.48
CA ILE A 37 1.68 3.55 16.63
C ILE A 37 1.45 2.19 15.98
N ASN A 38 0.29 1.99 15.36
CA ASN A 38 0.14 1.01 14.29
C ASN A 38 0.29 1.71 12.94
N ALA A 39 1.25 1.29 12.10
CA ALA A 39 1.53 1.92 10.81
C ALA A 39 0.65 1.39 9.66
N GLY A 40 -0.28 0.47 9.92
CA GLY A 40 -1.16 -0.08 8.88
C GLY A 40 -2.11 0.94 8.26
N VAL A 41 -2.43 2.03 8.98
CA VAL A 41 -3.15 3.18 8.44
C VAL A 41 -2.60 4.44 9.08
N MET A 42 -2.14 5.34 8.23
CA MET A 42 -1.62 6.66 8.58
C MET A 42 -2.15 7.69 7.59
N LEU A 43 -2.31 8.93 8.05
CA LEU A 43 -2.59 10.06 7.18
C LEU A 43 -1.39 10.99 7.23
N LEU A 44 -0.60 11.01 6.15
CA LEU A 44 0.62 11.80 6.03
C LEU A 44 0.45 12.81 4.90
N LYS A 45 1.08 13.99 5.04
CA LYS A 45 1.20 14.95 3.95
C LYS A 45 2.45 14.58 3.15
N PRO A 46 2.34 14.27 1.84
CA PRO A 46 3.52 14.05 1.00
C PRO A 46 4.42 15.29 1.01
N ASP A 47 5.70 15.08 1.26
CA ASP A 47 6.69 16.15 1.40
C ASP A 47 8.08 15.57 1.05
N LEU A 48 8.75 16.14 0.05
CA LEU A 48 10.02 15.61 -0.45
C LEU A 48 11.15 15.79 0.57
N ASP A 49 11.16 16.90 1.30
CA ASP A 49 12.20 17.18 2.29
C ASP A 49 12.11 16.17 3.45
N ILE A 50 10.89 15.81 3.83
CA ILE A 50 10.64 14.77 4.85
C ILE A 50 11.05 13.39 4.33
N MET A 51 10.75 13.06 3.07
CA MET A 51 11.16 11.80 2.47
C MET A 51 12.69 11.68 2.44
N ASP A 52 13.39 12.72 1.98
CA ASP A 52 14.85 12.74 1.89
C ASP A 52 15.50 12.64 3.28
N LEU A 53 14.93 13.32 4.28
CA LEU A 53 15.36 13.19 5.67
C LEU A 53 15.18 11.75 6.17
N SER A 54 14.00 11.16 6.00
CA SER A 54 13.75 9.79 6.44
C SER A 54 14.68 8.78 5.77
N LEU A 55 14.95 8.96 4.47
CA LEU A 55 15.89 8.11 3.73
C LEU A 55 17.32 8.26 4.26
N ALA A 56 17.76 9.49 4.58
CA ALA A 56 19.09 9.72 5.16
C ALA A 56 19.25 9.06 6.54
N GLU A 57 18.24 9.15 7.41
CA GLU A 57 18.27 8.50 8.74
C GLU A 57 18.26 6.98 8.66
N VAL A 58 17.46 6.40 7.75
CA VAL A 58 17.38 4.95 7.53
C VAL A 58 18.68 4.42 6.91
N ALA A 59 19.33 5.19 6.03
CA ALA A 59 20.57 4.81 5.37
C ALA A 59 21.80 4.88 6.29
N ASP A 60 21.78 5.71 7.33
CA ASP A 60 22.88 5.81 8.31
C ASP A 60 22.75 4.71 9.38
N PRO A 61 23.59 3.66 9.36
CA PRO A 61 23.53 2.56 10.33
C PRO A 61 23.91 2.98 11.76
N SER A 62 24.47 4.18 11.94
CA SER A 62 24.82 4.75 13.24
C SER A 62 23.76 5.70 13.79
N HIS A 63 22.69 5.94 13.03
CA HIS A 63 21.63 6.87 13.43
C HIS A 63 20.94 6.37 14.71
N PRO A 64 20.71 7.24 15.72
CA PRO A 64 20.19 6.83 17.04
C PRO A 64 18.79 6.20 16.98
N GLU A 65 18.05 6.42 15.89
CA GLU A 65 16.75 5.80 15.65
C GLU A 65 16.83 4.31 15.26
N HIS A 66 18.01 3.73 15.05
CA HIS A 66 18.19 2.29 14.78
C HIS A 66 18.09 1.45 16.07
N ILE A 67 16.92 1.54 16.71
CA ILE A 67 16.60 0.78 17.91
C ILE A 67 15.90 -0.51 17.49
N ARG A 68 16.40 -1.65 17.98
CA ARG A 68 15.79 -2.97 17.71
C ARG A 68 14.37 -3.01 18.28
N GLY A 69 13.40 -3.30 17.41
CA GLY A 69 11.99 -3.44 17.76
C GLY A 69 11.32 -4.61 17.03
N CYS A 70 10.03 -4.81 17.26
CA CYS A 70 9.23 -5.89 16.66
C CYS A 70 8.59 -5.48 15.32
N GLY A 71 8.63 -4.19 14.96
CA GLY A 71 8.13 -3.69 13.68
C GLY A 71 9.01 -2.55 13.17
N PRO A 72 10.07 -2.81 12.38
CA PRO A 72 11.13 -1.85 12.12
C PRO A 72 10.62 -0.52 11.54
N GLU A 73 9.79 -0.56 10.51
CA GLU A 73 9.19 0.64 9.90
C GLU A 73 8.28 1.39 10.88
N GLN A 74 7.37 0.67 11.54
CA GLN A 74 6.41 1.29 12.44
C GLN A 74 7.09 1.89 13.68
N ASP A 75 8.08 1.21 14.22
CA ASP A 75 8.82 1.67 15.39
C ASP A 75 9.64 2.90 15.01
N TYR A 76 10.27 2.91 13.83
CA TYR A 76 10.91 4.11 13.27
C TYR A 76 9.92 5.27 13.15
N LEU A 77 8.79 5.08 12.47
CA LEU A 77 7.79 6.13 12.26
C LEU A 77 7.16 6.63 13.57
N SER A 78 7.00 5.74 14.56
CA SER A 78 6.52 6.12 15.90
C SER A 78 7.42 7.17 16.53
N ARG A 79 8.74 7.04 16.34
CA ARG A 79 9.76 7.94 16.89
C ARG A 79 9.94 9.18 16.02
N PHE A 80 10.07 9.00 14.71
CA PHE A 80 10.25 10.07 13.73
C PHE A 80 9.18 11.17 13.87
N TYR A 81 7.92 10.78 14.04
CA TYR A 81 6.79 11.72 14.22
C TYR A 81 6.30 11.82 15.67
N ALA A 82 7.11 11.46 16.69
CA ALA A 82 6.67 11.39 18.08
C ALA A 82 6.03 12.70 18.60
N SER A 83 6.48 13.86 18.11
CA SER A 83 5.94 15.17 18.47
C SER A 83 4.71 15.61 17.66
N GLU A 84 4.36 14.90 16.59
CA GLU A 84 3.41 15.34 15.57
C GLU A 84 2.18 14.45 15.44
N TRP A 85 2.17 13.28 16.09
CA TRP A 85 1.07 12.35 15.96
C TRP A 85 -0.27 12.90 16.44
N SER A 86 -1.30 12.65 15.62
CA SER A 86 -2.71 12.75 16.01
C SER A 86 -3.39 11.39 15.92
N HIS A 87 -4.40 11.18 16.75
CA HIS A 87 -5.04 9.89 16.92
C HIS A 87 -6.05 9.61 15.79
N ILE A 88 -5.76 8.61 14.97
CA ILE A 88 -6.77 7.95 14.13
C ILE A 88 -7.50 6.91 14.98
N ASP A 89 -8.83 6.98 15.01
CA ASP A 89 -9.68 6.09 15.80
C ASP A 89 -9.48 4.63 15.36
N VAL A 90 -9.55 3.70 16.31
CA VAL A 90 -9.39 2.26 16.06
C VAL A 90 -10.37 1.75 14.99
N ALA A 91 -11.52 2.40 14.81
CA ALA A 91 -12.47 2.13 13.73
C ALA A 91 -11.83 2.12 12.33
N TYR A 92 -10.83 2.97 12.09
CA TYR A 92 -10.18 3.14 10.78
C TYR A 92 -8.92 2.30 10.61
N ASN A 93 -8.58 1.46 11.59
CA ASN A 93 -7.44 0.54 11.50
C ASN A 93 -7.67 -0.62 12.47
N PHE A 94 -8.81 -1.29 12.31
CA PHE A 94 -9.27 -2.31 13.25
C PHE A 94 -8.47 -3.60 13.06
N GLN A 95 -7.45 -3.80 13.89
CA GLN A 95 -6.60 -5.00 13.85
C GLN A 95 -7.36 -6.21 14.35
N LEU A 96 -7.65 -7.16 13.44
CA LEU A 96 -8.59 -8.24 13.72
C LEU A 96 -8.15 -9.09 14.92
N HIS A 97 -6.90 -9.56 14.97
CA HIS A 97 -6.40 -10.38 16.07
C HIS A 97 -6.50 -9.73 17.46
N GLN A 98 -6.52 -8.39 17.55
CA GLN A 98 -6.56 -7.69 18.84
C GLN A 98 -7.94 -7.71 19.51
N MET A 99 -9.00 -8.04 18.77
CA MET A 99 -10.35 -8.11 19.33
C MET A 99 -10.48 -9.18 20.44
N TYR A 100 -9.69 -10.24 20.38
CA TYR A 100 -9.76 -11.32 21.36
C TYR A 100 -9.11 -10.93 22.69
N PHE A 101 -8.16 -10.00 22.68
CA PHE A 101 -7.60 -9.43 23.92
C PHE A 101 -8.63 -8.59 24.70
N ILE A 102 -9.76 -8.21 24.10
CA ILE A 102 -10.86 -7.56 24.84
C ILE A 102 -11.48 -8.50 25.87
N LEU A 103 -11.46 -9.82 25.59
CA LEU A 103 -12.07 -10.83 26.46
C LEU A 103 -11.38 -10.95 27.81
N GLU A 104 -10.12 -10.55 27.89
CA GLU A 104 -9.37 -10.37 29.13
C GLU A 104 -10.07 -9.38 30.10
N TYR A 105 -10.73 -8.35 29.56
CA TYR A 105 -11.49 -7.35 30.31
C TYR A 105 -12.96 -7.75 30.49
N ALA A 106 -13.29 -9.03 30.37
CA ALA A 106 -14.66 -9.55 30.46
C ALA A 106 -15.49 -9.00 31.64
N GLY A 107 -14.84 -8.77 32.80
CA GLY A 107 -15.49 -8.18 33.98
C GLY A 107 -15.80 -6.69 33.89
N ASP A 108 -15.16 -5.95 32.97
CA ASP A 108 -15.37 -4.52 32.77
C ASP A 108 -14.98 -4.07 31.35
N LEU A 109 -15.77 -4.52 30.36
CA LEU A 109 -15.56 -4.20 28.96
C LEU A 109 -15.59 -2.68 28.65
N LYS A 110 -16.12 -1.85 29.56
CA LYS A 110 -16.12 -0.38 29.41
C LYS A 110 -14.71 0.21 29.43
N LYS A 111 -13.72 -0.53 29.94
CA LYS A 111 -12.33 -0.08 30.03
C LYS A 111 -11.60 -0.09 28.69
N THR A 112 -12.08 -0.84 27.69
CA THR A 112 -11.42 -0.89 26.38
C THR A 112 -12.17 -0.12 25.32
N ASP A 113 -11.41 0.66 24.54
CA ASP A 113 -11.92 1.40 23.39
C ASP A 113 -12.55 0.50 22.31
N ARG A 114 -12.19 -0.79 22.29
CA ARG A 114 -12.67 -1.73 21.29
C ARG A 114 -13.98 -2.44 21.64
N ALA A 115 -14.39 -2.46 22.90
CA ALA A 115 -15.61 -3.18 23.31
C ALA A 115 -16.86 -2.70 22.58
N ARG A 116 -16.92 -1.40 22.24
CA ARG A 116 -18.04 -0.83 21.47
C ARG A 116 -18.24 -1.48 20.10
N PHE A 117 -17.19 -2.04 19.49
CA PHE A 117 -17.28 -2.72 18.19
C PHE A 117 -17.84 -4.13 18.30
N LEU A 118 -17.81 -4.74 19.50
CA LEU A 118 -18.50 -6.01 19.76
C LEU A 118 -20.03 -5.81 19.82
N LEU A 119 -20.45 -4.64 20.29
CA LEU A 119 -21.87 -4.28 20.37
C LEU A 119 -22.42 -3.72 19.05
N ASP A 120 -21.56 -3.09 18.25
CA ASP A 120 -21.92 -2.41 17.01
C ASP A 120 -20.74 -2.50 16.02
N SER A 121 -20.73 -3.57 15.23
CA SER A 121 -19.66 -3.87 14.28
C SER A 121 -19.65 -2.94 13.07
N GLU A 122 -20.77 -2.27 12.76
CA GLU A 122 -20.86 -1.29 11.67
C GLU A 122 -20.01 -0.03 11.93
N ARG A 123 -19.58 0.17 13.19
CA ARG A 123 -18.61 1.21 13.54
C ARG A 123 -17.23 0.95 12.99
N ILE A 124 -16.88 -0.30 12.67
CA ILE A 124 -15.62 -0.63 12.03
C ILE A 124 -15.65 -0.09 10.59
N LYS A 125 -14.66 0.73 10.24
CA LYS A 125 -14.55 1.37 8.92
C LYS A 125 -13.47 0.73 8.06
N VAL A 126 -12.41 0.21 8.68
CA VAL A 126 -11.32 -0.48 7.98
C VAL A 126 -10.85 -1.67 8.83
N PHE A 127 -10.86 -2.87 8.23
CA PHE A 127 -10.21 -4.04 8.80
C PHE A 127 -8.73 -4.06 8.42
N HIS A 128 -7.86 -4.24 9.42
CA HIS A 128 -6.42 -4.44 9.21
C HIS A 128 -6.03 -5.88 9.54
N TYR A 129 -5.69 -6.65 8.51
CA TYR A 129 -5.24 -8.04 8.60
C TYR A 129 -3.74 -8.14 8.93
N SER A 130 -3.37 -7.68 10.13
CA SER A 130 -1.95 -7.56 10.53
C SER A 130 -1.28 -8.90 10.90
N SER A 131 -2.05 -9.95 11.16
CA SER A 131 -1.56 -11.30 11.51
C SER A 131 -1.63 -12.25 10.31
N ASP A 132 -1.03 -13.43 10.45
CA ASP A 132 -1.24 -14.55 9.52
C ASP A 132 -2.39 -15.45 9.98
N PRO A 133 -3.03 -16.21 9.07
CA PRO A 133 -2.86 -16.10 7.63
C PRO A 133 -3.48 -14.79 7.09
N LYS A 134 -2.99 -14.35 5.94
CA LYS A 134 -3.60 -13.25 5.21
C LYS A 134 -4.88 -13.74 4.50
N PRO A 135 -5.92 -12.90 4.33
CA PRO A 135 -7.19 -13.33 3.74
C PRO A 135 -7.06 -13.95 2.35
N TRP A 136 -6.14 -13.45 1.52
CA TRP A 136 -5.88 -14.02 0.19
C TRP A 136 -5.38 -15.45 0.21
N ALA A 137 -4.81 -15.92 1.33
CA ALA A 137 -4.44 -17.33 1.49
C ALA A 137 -5.65 -18.26 1.33
N ARG A 138 -6.88 -17.79 1.63
CA ARG A 138 -8.12 -18.54 1.40
C ARG A 138 -8.25 -19.04 -0.04
N TRP A 139 -7.83 -18.23 -1.02
CA TRP A 139 -7.97 -18.55 -2.44
C TRP A 139 -6.65 -19.00 -3.09
N LEU A 140 -5.51 -18.50 -2.59
CA LEU A 140 -4.20 -18.76 -3.21
C LEU A 140 -3.49 -19.99 -2.63
N ASP A 141 -3.83 -20.41 -1.41
CA ASP A 141 -3.21 -21.58 -0.79
C ASP A 141 -4.07 -22.83 -1.01
N PRO A 142 -3.56 -23.88 -1.68
CA PRO A 142 -4.31 -25.11 -1.92
C PRO A 142 -4.84 -25.77 -0.63
N ARG A 143 -4.18 -25.54 0.52
CA ARG A 143 -4.63 -26.06 1.82
C ARG A 143 -5.96 -25.47 2.25
N PHE A 144 -6.23 -24.22 1.90
CA PHE A 144 -7.44 -23.50 2.31
C PHE A 144 -8.47 -23.41 1.19
N ALA A 145 -8.09 -23.52 -0.08
CA ALA A 145 -9.03 -23.40 -1.20
C ALA A 145 -10.17 -24.43 -1.18
N ALA A 146 -9.90 -25.64 -0.69
CA ALA A 146 -10.88 -26.72 -0.62
C ALA A 146 -11.67 -26.80 0.70
N GLY A 147 -11.26 -26.06 1.74
CA GLY A 147 -11.87 -26.14 3.07
C GLY A 147 -13.21 -25.41 3.17
N SER A 148 -14.02 -25.75 4.17
CA SER A 148 -15.27 -25.00 4.46
C SER A 148 -14.99 -23.59 5.01
N GLU A 149 -16.02 -22.72 5.03
CA GLU A 149 -15.92 -21.39 5.68
C GLU A 149 -15.60 -21.54 7.17
N GLU A 150 -16.17 -22.54 7.84
CA GLU A 150 -15.94 -22.84 9.26
C GLU A 150 -14.51 -23.30 9.52
N GLU A 151 -13.97 -24.18 8.68
CA GLU A 151 -12.57 -24.63 8.78
C GLU A 151 -11.61 -23.45 8.60
N TRP A 152 -11.87 -22.59 7.60
CA TRP A 152 -11.10 -21.38 7.37
C TRP A 152 -11.17 -20.41 8.55
N LEU A 153 -12.38 -20.13 9.04
CA LEU A 153 -12.59 -19.28 10.21
C LEU A 153 -11.84 -19.83 11.43
N ARG A 154 -11.98 -21.12 11.73
CA ARG A 154 -11.29 -21.75 12.87
C ARG A 154 -9.78 -21.68 12.72
N PHE A 155 -9.26 -21.88 11.51
CA PHE A 155 -7.84 -21.73 11.24
C PHE A 155 -7.36 -20.29 11.53
N VAL A 156 -8.05 -19.28 11.00
CA VAL A 156 -7.75 -17.86 11.26
C VAL A 156 -7.84 -17.52 12.74
N GLN A 157 -8.91 -17.95 13.43
CA GLN A 157 -9.06 -17.70 14.87
C GLN A 157 -7.93 -18.34 15.68
N SER A 158 -7.57 -19.58 15.34
CA SER A 158 -6.52 -20.32 16.05
C SER A 158 -5.12 -19.72 15.91
N SER A 159 -4.89 -18.85 14.91
CA SER A 159 -3.63 -18.12 14.80
C SER A 159 -3.56 -16.89 15.71
N PHE A 160 -4.66 -16.49 16.36
CA PHE A 160 -4.70 -15.34 17.25
C PHE A 160 -4.43 -15.76 18.70
N ALA A 161 -3.37 -15.19 19.29
CA ALA A 161 -2.98 -15.42 20.69
C ALA A 161 -4.16 -15.28 21.67
N GLY A 162 -4.92 -14.18 21.56
CA GLY A 162 -6.07 -13.94 22.41
C GLY A 162 -7.19 -14.99 22.24
N PHE A 163 -7.39 -15.55 21.04
CA PHE A 163 -8.38 -16.62 20.86
C PHE A 163 -7.93 -17.91 21.53
N ARG A 164 -6.64 -18.28 21.37
CA ARG A 164 -6.05 -19.45 22.02
C ARG A 164 -6.11 -19.33 23.55
N ALA A 165 -5.75 -18.17 24.09
CA ALA A 165 -5.81 -17.91 25.52
C ALA A 165 -7.26 -17.92 26.04
N TRP A 166 -8.12 -17.06 25.51
CA TRP A 166 -9.39 -16.70 26.17
C TRP A 166 -10.58 -17.56 25.72
N VAL A 167 -10.50 -18.17 24.53
CA VAL A 167 -11.59 -19.01 24.00
C VAL A 167 -11.22 -20.48 24.08
N MET A 168 -10.05 -20.87 23.56
CA MET A 168 -9.61 -22.28 23.59
C MET A 168 -9.09 -22.70 24.97
N ARG A 169 -8.77 -21.74 25.85
CA ARG A 169 -8.17 -21.98 27.17
C ARG A 169 -6.87 -22.78 27.09
N ASP A 170 -6.07 -22.49 26.08
CA ASP A 170 -4.76 -23.12 25.87
C ASP A 170 -3.80 -22.71 27.02
N PRO A 171 -3.33 -23.64 27.87
CA PRO A 171 -2.57 -23.30 29.08
C PRO A 171 -1.29 -22.50 28.81
N GLU A 172 -0.62 -22.74 27.67
CA GLU A 172 0.60 -22.03 27.29
C GLU A 172 0.28 -20.56 27.02
N TRP A 173 -0.77 -20.31 26.23
CA TRP A 173 -1.21 -18.97 25.88
C TRP A 173 -1.87 -18.23 27.04
N VAL A 174 -2.60 -18.94 27.92
CA VAL A 174 -3.13 -18.31 29.14
C VAL A 174 -1.99 -17.92 30.08
N THR A 175 -0.93 -18.72 30.17
CA THR A 175 0.25 -18.35 30.96
C THR A 175 0.91 -17.09 30.39
N HIS A 176 1.08 -17.03 29.07
CA HIS A 176 1.68 -15.88 28.39
C HIS A 176 0.82 -14.61 28.50
N GLU A 177 -0.46 -14.66 28.11
CA GLU A 177 -1.35 -13.50 28.06
C GLU A 177 -1.92 -13.13 29.45
N GLY A 178 -2.18 -14.13 30.28
CA GLY A 178 -2.75 -13.94 31.61
C GLY A 178 -1.78 -13.35 32.62
N ALA A 179 -0.47 -13.56 32.45
CA ALA A 179 0.56 -12.96 33.29
C ALA A 179 0.48 -11.42 33.30
N PHE A 180 0.16 -10.80 32.17
CA PHE A 180 0.02 -9.35 32.05
C PHE A 180 -1.12 -8.77 32.88
N ASN A 181 -2.13 -9.58 33.19
CA ASN A 181 -3.39 -9.11 33.76
C ASN A 181 -3.73 -9.75 35.11
N GLY A 182 -2.80 -10.54 35.63
CA GLY A 182 -3.02 -11.34 36.82
C GLY A 182 -4.22 -12.26 36.65
N VAL A 183 -4.31 -12.94 35.51
CA VAL A 183 -5.29 -14.01 35.27
C VAL A 183 -4.55 -15.32 35.04
N CYS A 184 -5.00 -16.40 35.66
CA CYS A 184 -4.46 -17.75 35.45
C CYS A 184 -5.56 -18.76 35.17
N LEU A 185 -5.20 -19.90 34.58
CA LEU A 185 -6.09 -21.03 34.36
C LEU A 185 -5.98 -22.00 35.54
N GLY A 186 -7.10 -22.27 36.22
CA GLY A 186 -7.17 -23.27 37.28
C GLY A 186 -7.24 -24.69 36.75
N LEU A 187 -7.02 -25.68 37.64
CA LEU A 187 -7.10 -27.11 37.31
C LEU A 187 -8.50 -27.57 36.89
N ASP A 188 -9.53 -26.81 37.26
CA ASP A 188 -10.93 -26.99 36.84
C ASP A 188 -11.23 -26.36 35.47
N GLY A 189 -10.20 -25.80 34.81
CA GLY A 189 -10.31 -25.12 33.53
C GLY A 189 -10.95 -23.73 33.61
N GLN A 190 -11.21 -23.17 34.80
CA GLN A 190 -11.75 -21.82 34.96
C GLN A 190 -10.63 -20.77 35.03
N PHE A 191 -10.95 -19.53 34.65
CA PHE A 191 -10.03 -18.41 34.84
C PHE A 191 -10.15 -17.85 36.25
N TYR A 192 -9.01 -17.50 36.85
CA TYR A 192 -8.95 -16.93 38.18
C TYR A 192 -8.08 -15.69 38.20
N ARG A 193 -8.49 -14.68 38.98
CA ARG A 193 -7.63 -13.54 39.27
C ARG A 193 -6.50 -13.97 40.22
N ALA A 194 -5.25 -13.78 39.83
CA ALA A 194 -4.09 -14.08 40.67
C ALA A 194 -4.10 -13.17 41.91
N TRP A 195 -4.04 -13.77 43.11
CA TRP A 195 -3.91 -13.03 44.37
C TRP A 195 -2.61 -12.22 44.39
N GLY A 196 -2.69 -10.95 44.77
CA GLY A 196 -1.53 -10.07 44.88
C GLY A 196 -1.29 -9.16 43.66
N SER A 197 -2.01 -9.36 42.55
CA SER A 197 -2.11 -8.36 41.47
C SER A 197 -3.08 -7.24 41.87
N THR A 198 -2.78 -6.51 42.94
CA THR A 198 -3.46 -5.26 43.29
C THR A 198 -2.76 -4.05 42.68
N SER A 199 -1.97 -4.24 41.62
CA SER A 199 -1.52 -3.14 40.78
C SER A 199 -2.77 -2.45 40.26
N GLN A 200 -3.13 -1.33 40.91
CA GLN A 200 -4.13 -0.43 40.39
C GLN A 200 -3.72 -0.11 38.94
N PRO A 201 -4.62 -0.22 37.95
CA PRO A 201 -4.32 0.06 36.55
C PRO A 201 -3.95 1.52 36.23
N GLY A 202 -3.52 2.32 37.20
CA GLY A 202 -3.52 3.79 37.14
C GLY A 202 -2.19 4.51 37.36
N SER A 203 -1.08 3.84 37.69
CA SER A 203 0.22 4.51 37.79
C SER A 203 1.25 3.80 36.92
N GLY A 204 1.25 4.15 35.63
CA GLY A 204 2.17 3.67 34.61
C GLY A 204 3.61 4.19 34.79
N GLU A 205 4.20 3.99 35.96
CA GLU A 205 5.63 4.19 36.17
C GLU A 205 6.29 2.83 36.44
N GLY A 206 6.88 2.26 35.38
CA GLY A 206 8.01 1.35 35.51
C GLY A 206 7.74 -0.08 35.94
N ALA A 207 6.72 -0.77 35.38
CA ALA A 207 6.82 -2.22 35.30
C ALA A 207 8.00 -2.56 34.37
N GLU A 208 9.18 -2.79 34.96
CA GLU A 208 10.33 -3.32 34.24
C GLU A 208 9.89 -4.56 33.49
N TRP A 209 10.03 -4.52 32.17
CA TRP A 209 9.90 -5.66 31.27
C TRP A 209 11.09 -6.62 31.49
N GLY A 210 11.31 -7.04 32.74
CA GLY A 210 12.20 -8.14 33.03
C GLY A 210 11.74 -9.34 32.24
N GLU A 211 12.69 -10.15 31.76
CA GLU A 211 12.36 -11.46 31.21
C GLU A 211 11.39 -12.14 32.18
N PRO A 212 10.31 -12.78 31.69
CA PRO A 212 9.44 -13.56 32.55
C PRO A 212 10.37 -14.45 33.39
N PRO A 213 10.29 -14.44 34.72
CA PRO A 213 11.26 -15.10 35.58
C PRO A 213 11.44 -16.50 35.02
N SER A 214 12.65 -16.78 34.49
CA SER A 214 12.94 -18.07 33.88
C SER A 214 12.47 -19.10 34.90
N PRO A 215 11.55 -20.01 34.53
CA PRO A 215 11.07 -21.01 35.47
C PRO A 215 12.33 -21.69 35.99
N ALA A 216 12.65 -21.47 37.26
CA ALA A 216 13.89 -21.94 37.83
C ALA A 216 13.88 -23.45 37.65
N ALA A 217 14.69 -23.91 36.70
CA ALA A 217 14.73 -25.30 36.32
C ALA A 217 15.14 -26.12 37.56
N GLY A 218 14.20 -26.89 38.10
CA GLY A 218 14.49 -27.96 39.04
C GLY A 218 14.28 -27.68 40.54
N GLN A 219 13.47 -26.70 40.93
CA GLN A 219 12.84 -26.79 42.25
C GLN A 219 11.47 -27.46 42.10
N ASP A 220 11.47 -28.79 42.24
CA ASP A 220 10.27 -29.56 42.54
C ASP A 220 9.73 -29.07 43.88
N VAL A 221 8.87 -28.05 43.84
CA VAL A 221 8.08 -27.64 44.99
C VAL A 221 6.90 -28.61 45.09
N GLU A 222 7.21 -29.90 45.28
CA GLU A 222 6.27 -30.90 45.77
C GLU A 222 5.82 -30.47 47.18
N GLY A 223 4.74 -29.69 47.25
CA GLY A 223 4.11 -29.33 48.53
C GLY A 223 3.76 -27.86 48.72
N SER A 224 4.05 -26.97 47.76
CA SER A 224 3.41 -25.64 47.79
C SER A 224 1.97 -25.82 47.34
N ALA A 225 1.07 -25.96 48.32
CA ALA A 225 -0.36 -25.83 48.10
C ALA A 225 -0.57 -24.52 47.34
N ALA A 226 -0.89 -24.64 46.05
CA ALA A 226 -1.14 -23.49 45.19
C ALA A 226 -2.03 -22.52 45.96
N ALA A 227 -1.59 -21.28 46.11
CA ALA A 227 -2.37 -20.25 46.77
C ALA A 227 -3.81 -20.33 46.24
N PRO A 228 -4.83 -20.29 47.13
CA PRO A 228 -6.20 -20.55 46.71
C PRO A 228 -6.52 -19.63 45.53
N PRO A 229 -7.11 -20.16 44.45
CA PRO A 229 -7.47 -19.36 43.29
C PRO A 229 -8.24 -18.10 43.75
N GLY A 230 -8.02 -16.96 43.10
CA GLY A 230 -8.77 -15.74 43.40
C GLY A 230 -10.22 -15.80 42.93
N GLU A 231 -10.79 -14.63 42.68
CA GLU A 231 -12.12 -14.55 42.10
C GLU A 231 -12.14 -15.21 40.72
N VAL A 232 -13.16 -16.04 40.46
CA VAL A 232 -13.40 -16.62 39.14
C VAL A 232 -13.69 -15.48 38.16
N VAL A 233 -12.94 -15.44 37.06
CA VAL A 233 -13.16 -14.49 35.97
C VAL A 233 -14.02 -15.17 34.91
N GLU A 234 -15.30 -14.81 34.85
CA GLU A 234 -16.19 -15.31 33.81
C GLU A 234 -16.06 -14.46 32.54
N ILE A 235 -15.78 -15.11 31.40
CA ILE A 235 -15.85 -14.49 30.08
C ILE A 235 -17.27 -14.67 29.55
N PRO A 236 -18.06 -13.60 29.38
CA PRO A 236 -19.43 -13.72 28.91
C PRO A 236 -19.50 -14.38 27.54
N ALA A 237 -20.37 -15.39 27.40
CA ALA A 237 -20.57 -16.10 26.13
C ALA A 237 -20.89 -15.16 24.97
N TRP A 238 -21.73 -14.13 25.21
CA TRP A 238 -22.08 -13.15 24.20
C TRP A 238 -20.86 -12.38 23.65
N ALA A 239 -19.83 -12.15 24.48
CA ALA A 239 -18.63 -11.45 24.04
C ALA A 239 -17.77 -12.32 23.12
N ILE A 240 -17.69 -13.63 23.42
CA ILE A 240 -17.07 -14.62 22.53
C ILE A 240 -17.83 -14.67 21.20
N ASP A 241 -19.15 -14.78 21.25
CA ASP A 241 -19.99 -14.81 20.05
C ASP A 241 -19.83 -13.54 19.20
N ALA A 242 -19.78 -12.37 19.85
CA ALA A 242 -19.55 -11.09 19.18
C ALA A 242 -18.16 -11.00 18.53
N THR A 243 -17.11 -11.51 19.20
CA THR A 243 -15.79 -11.59 18.57
C THR A 243 -15.76 -12.55 17.37
N GLU A 244 -16.44 -13.69 17.45
CA GLU A 244 -16.58 -14.57 16.30
C GLU A 244 -17.35 -13.91 15.15
N ALA A 245 -18.46 -13.19 15.47
CA ALA A 245 -19.26 -12.48 14.49
C ALA A 245 -18.47 -11.40 13.74
N VAL A 246 -17.65 -10.60 14.45
CA VAL A 246 -16.80 -9.58 13.82
C VAL A 246 -15.70 -10.22 12.95
N THR A 247 -15.16 -11.37 13.34
CA THR A 247 -14.19 -12.12 12.52
C THR A 247 -14.84 -12.65 11.24
N LYS A 248 -16.04 -13.24 11.34
CA LYS A 248 -16.83 -13.65 10.17
C LYS A 248 -17.14 -12.47 9.25
N LEU A 249 -17.55 -11.33 9.81
CA LEU A 249 -17.81 -10.11 9.04
C LEU A 249 -16.58 -9.67 8.25
N ALA A 250 -15.40 -9.62 8.89
CA ALA A 250 -14.15 -9.25 8.23
C ALA A 250 -13.85 -10.18 7.05
N LEU A 251 -13.84 -11.49 7.29
CA LEU A 251 -13.52 -12.51 6.27
C LEU A 251 -14.51 -12.47 5.10
N ARG A 252 -15.82 -12.39 5.37
CA ARG A 252 -16.84 -12.27 4.32
C ARG A 252 -16.70 -10.98 3.51
N SER A 253 -16.40 -9.86 4.17
CA SER A 253 -16.20 -8.57 3.47
C SER A 253 -15.01 -8.64 2.51
N TRP A 254 -13.95 -9.33 2.91
CA TRP A 254 -12.80 -9.55 2.04
C TRP A 254 -13.11 -10.53 0.90
N ASP A 255 -13.80 -11.63 1.18
CA ASP A 255 -14.22 -12.58 0.14
C ASP A 255 -15.15 -11.92 -0.89
N GLN A 256 -16.09 -11.09 -0.45
CA GLN A 256 -16.94 -10.31 -1.35
C GLN A 256 -16.10 -9.39 -2.24
N ALA A 257 -15.16 -8.63 -1.67
CA ALA A 257 -14.29 -7.75 -2.44
C ALA A 257 -13.43 -8.52 -3.46
N TYR A 258 -12.96 -9.71 -3.09
CA TYR A 258 -12.24 -10.61 -3.99
C TYR A 258 -13.12 -11.07 -5.16
N GLN A 259 -14.36 -11.50 -4.90
CA GLN A 259 -15.30 -11.94 -5.92
C GLN A 259 -15.72 -10.79 -6.86
N GLU A 260 -15.96 -9.59 -6.31
CA GLU A 260 -16.22 -8.38 -7.10
C GLU A 260 -15.04 -8.04 -8.02
N LEU A 261 -13.80 -8.14 -7.52
CA LEU A 261 -12.60 -7.95 -8.33
C LEU A 261 -12.50 -9.00 -9.45
N ALA A 262 -12.73 -10.29 -9.14
CA ALA A 262 -12.72 -11.36 -10.12
C ALA A 262 -13.77 -11.14 -11.23
N ALA A 263 -14.97 -10.69 -10.85
CA ALA A 263 -16.03 -10.35 -11.80
C ALA A 263 -15.66 -9.14 -12.67
N ASN A 264 -15.12 -8.07 -12.07
CA ASN A 264 -14.71 -6.85 -12.79
C ASN A 264 -13.58 -7.12 -13.80
N LEU A 265 -12.69 -8.06 -13.48
CA LEU A 265 -11.61 -8.48 -14.38
C LEU A 265 -12.04 -9.54 -15.40
N ALA A 266 -13.33 -9.95 -15.39
CA ALA A 266 -13.85 -11.07 -16.18
C ALA A 266 -13.02 -12.36 -16.02
N HIS A 267 -12.49 -12.58 -14.82
CA HIS A 267 -11.56 -13.67 -14.52
C HIS A 267 -12.07 -14.54 -13.36
N PRO A 268 -13.00 -15.49 -13.59
CA PRO A 268 -13.61 -16.29 -12.52
C PRO A 268 -12.62 -17.17 -11.75
N HIS A 269 -11.48 -17.49 -12.37
CA HIS A 269 -10.36 -18.22 -11.77
C HIS A 269 -9.20 -17.28 -11.39
N LEU A 270 -9.52 -16.12 -10.79
CA LEU A 270 -8.53 -15.06 -10.52
C LEU A 270 -7.34 -15.58 -9.70
N ALA A 271 -7.56 -16.50 -8.75
CA ALA A 271 -6.51 -17.10 -7.95
C ALA A 271 -5.48 -17.84 -8.82
N ASP A 272 -5.95 -18.70 -9.73
CA ASP A 272 -5.08 -19.46 -10.63
C ASP A 272 -4.26 -18.54 -11.54
N ALA A 273 -4.87 -17.44 -12.01
CA ALA A 273 -4.16 -16.42 -12.77
C ALA A 273 -3.09 -15.69 -11.99
N VAL A 274 -3.37 -15.32 -10.74
CA VAL A 274 -2.38 -14.70 -9.86
C VAL A 274 -1.24 -15.69 -9.58
N VAL A 275 -1.55 -16.94 -9.24
CA VAL A 275 -0.53 -17.99 -8.98
C VAL A 275 0.35 -18.20 -10.21
N ALA A 276 -0.24 -18.31 -11.39
CA ALA A 276 0.51 -18.52 -12.62
C ALA A 276 1.38 -17.32 -12.99
N ALA A 277 0.85 -16.10 -12.86
CA ALA A 277 1.59 -14.86 -13.10
C ALA A 277 2.81 -14.72 -12.17
N VAL A 278 2.63 -14.94 -10.87
CA VAL A 278 3.71 -14.87 -9.87
C VAL A 278 4.74 -16.00 -10.08
N SER A 279 4.30 -17.18 -10.52
CA SER A 279 5.18 -18.31 -10.79
C SER A 279 5.91 -18.22 -12.15
N GLY A 280 5.69 -17.16 -12.92
CA GLY A 280 6.21 -17.03 -14.28
C GLY A 280 5.66 -18.08 -15.27
N GLN A 281 4.60 -18.80 -14.89
CA GLN A 281 3.92 -19.73 -15.77
C GLN A 281 3.04 -18.95 -16.74
N ARG A 282 3.33 -19.05 -18.04
CA ARG A 282 2.40 -18.56 -19.06
C ARG A 282 1.14 -19.40 -19.00
N LEU A 283 0.04 -18.83 -18.51
CA LEU A 283 -1.26 -19.44 -18.74
C LEU A 283 -1.52 -19.49 -20.24
N PRO A 284 -2.16 -20.57 -20.75
CA PRO A 284 -2.72 -20.53 -22.09
C PRO A 284 -3.61 -19.28 -22.15
N VAL A 285 -3.27 -18.36 -23.06
CA VAL A 285 -4.04 -17.15 -23.30
C VAL A 285 -5.45 -17.62 -23.63
N VAL A 286 -6.36 -17.50 -22.66
CA VAL A 286 -7.76 -17.69 -22.95
C VAL A 286 -8.12 -16.47 -23.79
N GLU A 287 -8.22 -16.65 -25.11
CA GLU A 287 -8.76 -15.64 -26.05
C GLU A 287 -10.26 -15.37 -25.78
N ALA A 288 -10.68 -15.37 -24.51
CA ALA A 288 -12.00 -14.95 -24.09
C ALA A 288 -12.05 -13.42 -24.17
N SER A 289 -12.50 -12.95 -25.33
CA SER A 289 -13.41 -11.81 -25.47
C SER A 289 -13.10 -10.55 -24.65
N LEU A 290 -11.85 -10.08 -24.64
CA LEU A 290 -11.55 -8.66 -24.38
C LEU A 290 -12.02 -7.74 -25.52
N ARG A 291 -12.71 -8.27 -26.54
CA ARG A 291 -13.27 -7.51 -27.66
C ARG A 291 -14.60 -6.80 -27.33
N ASP A 292 -15.15 -6.99 -26.13
CA ASP A 292 -16.49 -6.49 -25.77
C ASP A 292 -16.51 -5.61 -24.50
N VAL A 293 -15.36 -5.09 -24.06
CA VAL A 293 -15.38 -3.93 -23.16
C VAL A 293 -15.76 -2.71 -24.01
N ASP A 294 -17.08 -2.59 -24.18
CA ASP A 294 -17.87 -1.45 -24.61
C ASP A 294 -17.09 -0.13 -24.51
N GLN A 295 -16.69 0.41 -25.67
CA GLN A 295 -16.21 1.78 -25.82
C GLN A 295 -17.36 2.75 -25.53
N ARG A 296 -17.79 2.82 -24.27
CA ARG A 296 -18.69 3.90 -23.85
C ARG A 296 -17.91 5.20 -23.98
N GLU A 297 -18.18 5.92 -25.07
CA GLU A 297 -17.86 7.33 -25.20
C GLU A 297 -18.35 8.04 -23.94
N VAL A 298 -17.43 8.37 -23.04
CA VAL A 298 -17.68 9.35 -22.01
C VAL A 298 -17.70 10.69 -22.73
N VAL A 299 -18.87 11.09 -23.23
CA VAL A 299 -19.10 12.41 -23.81
C VAL A 299 -19.02 13.42 -22.66
N PHE A 300 -17.83 13.99 -22.44
CA PHE A 300 -17.66 15.15 -21.59
C PHE A 300 -18.28 16.36 -22.27
N THR A 301 -19.52 16.70 -21.93
CA THR A 301 -20.15 17.97 -22.29
C THR A 301 -19.66 19.08 -21.37
N GLY A 302 -18.34 19.33 -21.37
CA GLY A 302 -17.74 20.47 -20.67
C GLY A 302 -17.74 21.70 -21.57
N GLN A 303 -18.34 22.80 -21.14
CA GLN A 303 -18.14 24.10 -21.79
C GLN A 303 -16.63 24.43 -21.83
N PRO A 304 -16.11 25.00 -22.94
CA PRO A 304 -14.71 25.41 -23.01
C PRO A 304 -14.41 26.43 -21.91
N ALA A 305 -13.41 26.11 -21.09
CA ALA A 305 -12.92 27.03 -20.06
C ALA A 305 -12.34 28.30 -20.74
N PRO A 306 -12.45 29.47 -20.10
CA PRO A 306 -11.89 30.71 -20.63
C PRO A 306 -10.38 30.59 -20.84
N PRO A 307 -9.81 31.28 -21.85
CA PRO A 307 -8.38 31.23 -22.13
C PRO A 307 -7.58 31.69 -20.90
N ALA A 308 -6.64 30.85 -20.46
CA ALA A 308 -5.78 31.14 -19.33
C ALA A 308 -4.84 32.32 -19.66
N SER A 309 -4.65 33.24 -18.71
CA SER A 309 -3.63 34.28 -18.80
C SER A 309 -2.22 33.66 -18.83
N SER A 310 -1.29 34.32 -19.52
CA SER A 310 0.08 33.81 -19.81
C SER A 310 0.96 33.52 -18.60
N GLU A 311 0.51 33.78 -17.36
CA GLU A 311 1.25 33.51 -16.12
C GLU A 311 1.00 32.11 -15.52
N ASP A 312 0.06 31.32 -16.06
CA ASP A 312 -0.36 30.02 -15.49
C ASP A 312 0.22 28.77 -16.19
N ALA A 313 1.20 28.92 -17.08
CA ALA A 313 1.55 27.88 -18.06
C ALA A 313 2.14 26.57 -17.49
N ASN A 314 2.57 26.51 -16.23
CA ASN A 314 3.20 25.33 -15.63
C ASN A 314 2.88 25.18 -14.14
N ARG A 315 1.60 25.15 -13.75
CA ARG A 315 1.21 24.93 -12.35
C ARG A 315 0.37 23.69 -12.17
N TRP A 316 0.89 22.77 -11.35
CA TRP A 316 0.05 21.91 -10.53
C TRP A 316 -0.86 22.80 -9.69
N THR A 317 -2.16 22.63 -9.83
CA THR A 317 -3.18 23.40 -9.12
C THR A 317 -4.01 22.46 -8.28
N TRP A 318 -4.29 22.85 -7.04
CA TRP A 318 -5.16 22.07 -6.17
C TRP A 318 -6.62 22.29 -6.59
N HIS A 319 -7.33 21.21 -6.94
CA HIS A 319 -8.74 21.25 -7.30
C HIS A 319 -9.48 20.05 -6.70
N CYS A 320 -10.51 20.33 -5.89
CA CYS A 320 -11.39 19.32 -5.29
C CYS A 320 -10.67 18.18 -4.55
N GLY A 321 -9.57 18.48 -3.85
CA GLY A 321 -8.82 17.46 -3.12
C GLY A 321 -7.70 16.77 -3.91
N TRP A 322 -7.48 17.17 -5.17
CA TRP A 322 -6.50 16.59 -6.08
C TRP A 322 -5.53 17.66 -6.59
N TRP A 323 -4.28 17.26 -6.81
CA TRP A 323 -3.35 18.05 -7.60
C TRP A 323 -3.62 17.80 -9.08
N CYS A 324 -4.02 18.86 -9.79
CA CYS A 324 -4.30 18.84 -11.21
C CYS A 324 -3.25 19.66 -11.95
N GLU A 325 -2.52 19.00 -12.84
CA GLU A 325 -1.58 19.67 -13.73
C GLU A 325 -2.35 20.39 -14.85
N ARG A 326 -2.19 21.72 -14.92
CA ARG A 326 -2.77 22.61 -15.92
C ARG A 326 -1.67 23.15 -16.86
N PRO A 327 -2.04 23.65 -18.06
CA PRO A 327 -3.37 23.67 -18.69
C PRO A 327 -3.87 22.30 -19.18
N TRP A 328 -5.19 22.19 -19.41
CA TRP A 328 -5.83 20.98 -19.99
C TRP A 328 -5.85 20.99 -21.52
N VAL A 329 -5.79 22.18 -22.13
CA VAL A 329 -5.84 22.41 -23.58
C VAL A 329 -4.45 22.75 -24.10
N GLY A 330 -4.07 22.21 -25.26
CA GLY A 330 -2.71 22.21 -25.79
C GLY A 330 -1.76 21.27 -25.07
N ARG A 331 -2.26 20.34 -24.24
CA ARG A 331 -1.42 19.49 -23.41
C ARG A 331 -1.06 18.21 -24.15
N LEU A 332 0.23 17.99 -24.32
CA LEU A 332 0.82 16.82 -24.96
C LEU A 332 1.37 15.91 -23.88
N VAL A 333 1.00 14.63 -23.91
CA VAL A 333 1.50 13.64 -22.94
C VAL A 333 1.93 12.37 -23.66
N VAL A 334 3.12 11.90 -23.31
CA VAL A 334 3.65 10.60 -23.72
C VAL A 334 3.90 9.76 -22.49
N VAL A 335 3.39 8.54 -22.52
CA VAL A 335 3.69 7.49 -21.54
C VAL A 335 4.21 6.28 -22.29
N SER A 336 5.28 5.68 -21.81
CA SER A 336 5.77 4.38 -22.27
C SER A 336 6.04 3.49 -21.07
N SER A 337 5.69 2.22 -21.20
CA SER A 337 5.86 1.22 -20.15
C SER A 337 6.19 -0.14 -20.73
N TYR A 338 7.01 -0.89 -19.99
CA TYR A 338 7.33 -2.28 -20.29
C TYR A 338 6.64 -3.25 -19.31
N VAL A 339 6.05 -2.74 -18.22
CA VAL A 339 5.46 -3.52 -17.12
C VAL A 339 4.00 -3.08 -16.90
N PRO A 340 3.02 -4.02 -16.91
CA PRO A 340 3.17 -5.47 -16.98
C PRO A 340 3.45 -6.01 -18.40
N CYS A 341 3.27 -5.19 -19.43
CA CYS A 341 3.56 -5.54 -20.81
C CYS A 341 3.96 -4.28 -21.60
N PRO A 342 4.63 -4.43 -22.77
CA PRO A 342 4.94 -3.33 -23.67
C PRO A 342 3.68 -2.51 -24.02
N HIS A 343 3.69 -1.23 -23.65
CA HIS A 343 2.59 -0.31 -23.90
C HIS A 343 3.08 1.14 -24.02
N ALA A 344 2.42 1.93 -24.87
CA ALA A 344 2.60 3.38 -24.89
C ALA A 344 1.27 4.09 -25.10
N VAL A 345 1.21 5.35 -24.67
CA VAL A 345 0.10 6.28 -24.96
C VAL A 345 0.69 7.62 -25.37
N LEU A 346 0.30 8.10 -26.55
CA LEU A 346 0.60 9.42 -27.06
C LEU A 346 -0.72 10.18 -27.12
N SER A 347 -0.85 11.28 -26.40
CA SER A 347 -2.13 11.99 -26.26
C SER A 347 -2.00 13.50 -26.37
N LEU A 348 -3.07 14.13 -26.85
CA LEU A 348 -3.27 15.58 -26.91
C LEU A 348 -4.60 15.89 -26.25
N ASP A 349 -4.61 16.80 -25.27
CA ASP A 349 -5.81 17.25 -24.56
C ASP A 349 -6.60 16.09 -23.93
N GLY A 350 -5.88 15.11 -23.39
CA GLY A 350 -6.44 13.90 -22.80
C GLY A 350 -6.98 12.87 -23.82
N ARG A 351 -6.97 13.19 -25.12
CA ARG A 351 -7.36 12.26 -26.18
C ARG A 351 -6.14 11.50 -26.69
N ALA A 352 -6.18 10.17 -26.66
CA ALA A 352 -5.14 9.35 -27.27
C ALA A 352 -5.10 9.56 -28.78
N LEU A 353 -3.95 10.03 -29.28
CA LEU A 353 -3.58 10.01 -30.70
C LEU A 353 -3.17 8.60 -31.11
N MET A 354 -2.50 7.88 -30.20
CA MET A 354 -2.05 6.51 -30.40
C MET A 354 -1.89 5.78 -29.06
N ALA A 355 -2.23 4.49 -29.01
CA ALA A 355 -2.08 3.66 -27.80
C ALA A 355 -1.61 2.22 -28.13
N PRO A 356 -0.37 2.02 -28.61
CA PRO A 356 0.10 0.69 -28.99
C PRO A 356 0.41 -0.18 -27.76
N SER A 357 0.24 -1.50 -27.90
CA SER A 357 0.59 -2.51 -26.88
C SER A 357 1.62 -3.50 -27.43
N ARG A 358 2.74 -2.97 -27.93
CA ARG A 358 3.85 -3.74 -28.54
C ARG A 358 5.14 -2.94 -28.47
N GLU A 359 6.27 -3.61 -28.63
CA GLU A 359 7.58 -2.97 -28.74
C GLU A 359 7.71 -2.13 -30.03
N GLY A 360 8.60 -1.13 -29.99
CA GLY A 360 8.97 -0.28 -31.11
C GLY A 360 9.12 1.19 -30.75
N VAL A 361 9.33 2.02 -31.78
CA VAL A 361 9.28 3.48 -31.68
C VAL A 361 7.93 3.96 -32.18
N HIS A 362 7.16 4.59 -31.31
CA HIS A 362 5.83 5.10 -31.60
C HIS A 362 5.89 6.62 -31.68
N VAL A 363 5.39 7.18 -32.78
CA VAL A 363 5.43 8.61 -33.04
C VAL A 363 4.04 9.16 -33.35
N ALA A 364 3.79 10.38 -32.91
CA ALA A 364 2.64 11.18 -33.31
C ALA A 364 3.08 12.63 -33.45
N ALA A 365 2.36 13.39 -34.28
CA ALA A 365 2.57 14.83 -34.43
C ALA A 365 1.24 15.56 -34.39
N ALA A 366 1.26 16.80 -33.91
CA ALA A 366 0.10 17.67 -33.85
C ALA A 366 0.48 19.10 -34.24
N SER A 367 -0.38 19.76 -35.01
CA SER A 367 -0.23 21.15 -35.42
C SER A 367 -1.61 21.79 -35.52
N ALA A 368 -1.71 23.07 -35.12
CA ALA A 368 -2.94 23.85 -35.27
C ALA A 368 -3.12 24.40 -36.69
N VAL A 369 -2.04 24.50 -37.47
CA VAL A 369 -2.00 25.25 -38.74
C VAL A 369 -1.79 24.39 -39.97
N ALA A 370 -1.41 23.12 -39.82
CA ALA A 370 -1.09 22.23 -40.94
C ALA A 370 -1.42 20.78 -40.62
N ASP A 371 -1.76 20.01 -41.66
CA ASP A 371 -1.98 18.57 -41.53
C ASP A 371 -0.67 17.87 -41.15
N CYS A 372 -0.75 17.01 -40.13
CA CYS A 372 0.35 16.13 -39.74
C CYS A 372 0.17 14.73 -40.33
N PRO A 373 1.26 13.99 -40.62
CA PRO A 373 1.15 12.60 -41.00
C PRO A 373 0.50 11.77 -39.86
N PRO A 374 -0.22 10.68 -40.18
CA PRO A 374 -0.89 9.88 -39.17
C PRO A 374 0.12 9.25 -38.18
N PRO A 375 -0.26 9.02 -36.91
CA PRO A 375 0.59 8.33 -35.94
C PRO A 375 1.07 6.97 -36.44
N ARG A 376 2.30 6.60 -36.10
CA ARG A 376 2.95 5.40 -36.65
C ARG A 376 3.83 4.70 -35.63
N THR A 377 3.96 3.38 -35.77
CA THR A 377 4.98 2.57 -35.10
C THR A 377 6.00 2.10 -36.12
N PHE A 378 7.27 2.18 -35.74
CA PHE A 378 8.39 1.62 -36.48
C PHE A 378 9.02 0.49 -35.66
N ALA A 379 9.29 -0.65 -36.29
CA ALA A 379 10.20 -1.64 -35.74
C ALA A 379 11.64 -1.25 -36.10
N ASP A 380 12.64 -1.86 -35.45
CA ASP A 380 14.03 -1.60 -35.77
C ASP A 380 14.52 -2.44 -36.97
N GLY A 381 14.16 -2.03 -38.17
CA GLY A 381 14.57 -2.68 -39.41
C GLY A 381 14.79 -1.70 -40.58
N PRO A 382 15.61 -2.06 -41.59
CA PRO A 382 15.98 -1.14 -42.68
C PRO A 382 14.81 -0.55 -43.48
N GLY A 383 13.71 -1.29 -43.61
CA GLY A 383 12.49 -0.80 -44.25
C GLY A 383 11.81 0.30 -43.42
N ASP A 384 11.74 0.11 -42.11
CA ASP A 384 11.18 1.08 -41.18
C ASP A 384 12.05 2.33 -41.04
N TRP A 385 13.37 2.23 -41.21
CA TRP A 385 14.27 3.39 -41.22
C TRP A 385 13.92 4.38 -42.33
N GLN A 386 13.71 3.89 -43.57
CA GLN A 386 13.32 4.78 -44.69
C GLN A 386 11.94 5.39 -44.48
N GLU A 387 11.00 4.62 -43.94
CA GLU A 387 9.66 5.10 -43.63
C GLU A 387 9.68 6.13 -42.49
N ALA A 388 10.58 5.98 -41.51
CA ALA A 388 10.81 6.95 -40.45
C ALA A 388 11.34 8.28 -40.99
N VAL A 389 12.30 8.25 -41.93
CA VAL A 389 12.77 9.47 -42.62
C VAL A 389 11.61 10.17 -43.33
N ARG A 390 10.80 9.44 -44.11
CA ARG A 390 9.67 10.02 -44.86
C ARG A 390 8.60 10.59 -43.93
N TRP A 391 8.28 9.87 -42.85
CA TRP A 391 7.33 10.35 -41.84
C TRP A 391 7.83 11.64 -41.20
N ALA A 392 9.09 11.67 -40.75
CA ALA A 392 9.70 12.85 -40.16
C ALA A 392 9.71 14.05 -41.13
N GLN A 393 10.01 13.83 -42.42
CA GLN A 393 9.97 14.87 -43.45
C GLN A 393 8.57 15.43 -43.67
N ALA A 394 7.53 14.59 -43.58
CA ALA A 394 6.14 14.99 -43.76
C ALA A 394 5.56 15.79 -42.59
N VAL A 395 6.17 15.75 -41.40
CA VAL A 395 5.76 16.58 -40.27
C VAL A 395 6.04 18.06 -40.60
N PRO A 396 5.07 18.98 -40.44
CA PRO A 396 5.31 20.42 -40.66
C PRO A 396 6.33 21.00 -39.67
N GLU A 397 7.10 22.00 -40.13
CA GLU A 397 7.99 22.76 -39.24
C GLU A 397 7.20 23.45 -38.13
N GLY A 398 7.69 23.41 -36.89
CA GLY A 398 6.98 23.97 -35.73
C GLY A 398 5.85 23.08 -35.17
N ALA A 399 5.51 21.96 -35.80
CA ALA A 399 4.56 21.00 -35.24
C ALA A 399 5.11 20.38 -33.94
N ALA A 400 4.21 20.11 -33.00
CA ALA A 400 4.54 19.33 -31.81
C ALA A 400 4.72 17.86 -32.18
N VAL A 401 5.72 17.22 -31.57
CA VAL A 401 6.09 15.83 -31.84
C VAL A 401 6.15 15.06 -30.52
N LEU A 402 5.56 13.87 -30.53
CA LEU A 402 5.50 12.95 -29.42
C LEU A 402 6.23 11.66 -29.82
N ILE A 403 7.17 11.19 -29.00
CA ILE A 403 7.91 9.94 -29.24
C ILE A 403 7.86 9.07 -27.99
N ALA A 404 7.38 7.84 -28.14
CA ALA A 404 7.48 6.79 -27.14
C ALA A 404 8.38 5.67 -27.65
N ILE A 405 9.30 5.19 -26.84
CA ILE A 405 10.13 4.02 -27.12
C ILE A 405 9.79 2.94 -26.11
N VAL A 406 9.54 1.71 -26.59
CA VAL A 406 9.25 0.54 -25.77
C VAL A 406 10.05 -0.66 -26.27
N GLY A 407 10.92 -1.20 -25.42
CA GLY A 407 11.73 -2.39 -25.71
C GLY A 407 13.20 -2.08 -25.98
N GLN A 408 13.81 -2.89 -26.85
CA GLN A 408 15.24 -2.81 -27.17
C GLN A 408 15.62 -1.48 -27.86
N PRO A 409 16.91 -1.07 -27.82
CA PRO A 409 17.38 0.14 -28.47
C PRO A 409 17.00 0.15 -29.96
N ALA A 410 16.33 1.20 -30.40
CA ALA A 410 15.89 1.39 -31.78
C ALA A 410 16.71 2.48 -32.48
N ASP A 411 18.03 2.42 -32.30
CA ASP A 411 18.96 3.49 -32.70
C ASP A 411 18.85 3.83 -34.19
N GLY A 412 18.61 2.83 -35.05
CA GLY A 412 18.45 3.03 -36.48
C GLY A 412 17.21 3.86 -36.85
N VAL A 413 16.08 3.61 -36.20
CA VAL A 413 14.84 4.39 -36.38
C VAL A 413 15.04 5.82 -35.88
N LEU A 414 15.64 5.98 -34.71
CA LEU A 414 15.80 7.28 -34.07
C LEU A 414 16.78 8.17 -34.85
N ALA A 415 17.90 7.61 -35.30
CA ALA A 415 18.81 8.29 -36.22
C ALA A 415 18.12 8.67 -37.54
N SER A 416 17.22 7.82 -38.04
CA SER A 416 16.43 8.09 -39.24
C SER A 416 15.43 9.24 -39.05
N LEU A 417 14.75 9.31 -37.91
CA LEU A 417 13.87 10.43 -37.55
C LEU A 417 14.67 11.74 -37.49
N THR A 418 15.85 11.75 -36.86
CA THR A 418 16.75 12.92 -36.85
C THR A 418 17.18 13.32 -38.25
N THR A 419 17.56 12.35 -39.09
CA THR A 419 17.96 12.58 -40.49
C THR A 419 16.82 13.17 -41.31
N GLY A 420 15.57 12.80 -41.01
CA GLY A 420 14.37 13.41 -41.61
C GLY A 420 14.05 14.82 -41.12
N GLY A 421 14.90 15.41 -40.26
CA GLY A 421 14.77 16.77 -39.75
C GLY A 421 13.78 16.91 -38.60
N LEU A 422 13.42 15.82 -37.91
CA LEU A 422 12.49 15.87 -36.78
C LEU A 422 13.08 16.64 -35.58
N GLY A 423 14.40 16.61 -35.42
CA GLY A 423 15.09 17.00 -34.19
C GLY A 423 15.20 15.82 -33.21
N GLY A 424 15.51 16.11 -31.95
CA GLY A 424 15.59 15.10 -30.89
C GLY A 424 16.28 15.60 -29.62
N PRO A 425 16.45 14.72 -28.62
CA PRO A 425 17.30 14.98 -27.45
C PRO A 425 18.74 15.29 -27.89
N LEU A 426 19.44 16.16 -27.17
CA LEU A 426 20.78 16.69 -27.54
C LEU A 426 21.93 15.66 -27.50
N TYR A 427 21.67 14.40 -27.15
CA TYR A 427 22.73 13.41 -26.90
C TYR A 427 22.79 12.37 -28.02
N SER A 428 24.02 11.94 -28.34
CA SER A 428 24.31 10.93 -29.38
C SER A 428 23.70 9.55 -29.10
N GLU A 429 23.17 9.35 -27.90
CA GLU A 429 22.52 8.12 -27.45
C GLU A 429 21.10 8.45 -27.01
N TRP A 430 20.11 7.80 -27.63
CA TRP A 430 18.70 8.06 -27.35
C TRP A 430 18.19 7.40 -26.07
N LEU A 431 18.81 6.29 -25.67
CA LEU A 431 18.45 5.51 -24.48
C LEU A 431 19.71 5.24 -23.65
N PRO A 432 19.77 5.70 -22.40
CA PRO A 432 20.84 5.31 -21.50
C PRO A 432 20.88 3.79 -21.30
N THR A 433 22.08 3.24 -21.08
CA THR A 433 22.25 1.82 -20.77
C THR A 433 21.35 1.39 -19.61
N GLY A 434 20.57 0.32 -19.81
CA GLY A 434 19.64 -0.22 -18.81
C GLY A 434 18.22 0.35 -18.84
N CYS A 435 17.94 1.34 -19.71
CA CYS A 435 16.56 1.79 -19.96
C CYS A 435 15.92 0.96 -21.07
N TYR A 436 14.67 0.54 -20.88
CA TYR A 436 13.86 -0.15 -21.89
C TYR A 436 12.71 0.71 -22.40
N VAL A 437 12.46 1.85 -21.77
CA VAL A 437 11.42 2.78 -22.18
C VAL A 437 11.92 4.21 -22.17
N ALA A 438 11.42 5.01 -23.11
CA ALA A 438 11.62 6.45 -23.12
C ALA A 438 10.37 7.17 -23.63
N ALA A 439 10.20 8.41 -23.20
CA ALA A 439 9.14 9.31 -23.59
C ALA A 439 9.75 10.68 -23.89
N ALA A 440 9.36 11.29 -25.00
CA ALA A 440 9.84 12.60 -25.39
C ALA A 440 8.73 13.42 -26.05
N VAL A 441 8.68 14.70 -25.70
CA VAL A 441 7.83 15.70 -26.35
C VAL A 441 8.71 16.87 -26.81
N GLY A 442 8.50 17.30 -28.05
CA GLY A 442 9.26 18.41 -28.60
C GLY A 442 8.56 19.09 -29.75
N THR A 443 9.32 19.91 -30.47
CA THR A 443 8.82 20.64 -31.63
C THR A 443 9.78 20.40 -32.79
N LYS A 444 9.22 20.05 -33.95
CA LYS A 444 10.03 19.89 -35.16
C LYS A 444 10.74 21.19 -35.51
N GLY A 445 12.03 21.09 -35.83
CA GLY A 445 12.90 22.23 -36.11
C GLY A 445 13.71 22.70 -34.91
N GLN A 446 13.32 22.32 -33.69
CA GLN A 446 14.12 22.63 -32.50
C GLN A 446 15.30 21.67 -32.38
N SER A 447 16.48 22.23 -32.12
CA SER A 447 17.71 21.47 -31.90
C SER A 447 17.76 20.78 -30.53
N TYR A 448 16.85 21.12 -29.62
CA TYR A 448 16.78 20.57 -28.28
C TYR A 448 15.34 20.38 -27.83
N TRP A 449 15.05 19.21 -27.28
CA TRP A 449 13.77 18.88 -26.66
C TRP A 449 13.96 18.82 -25.15
N PRO A 450 13.33 19.74 -24.38
CA PRO A 450 13.49 19.78 -22.93
C PRO A 450 12.67 18.70 -22.22
N ASP A 451 11.60 18.21 -22.82
CA ASP A 451 10.63 17.33 -22.17
C ASP A 451 10.91 15.87 -22.54
N THR A 452 11.92 15.28 -21.90
CA THR A 452 12.38 13.91 -22.16
C THR A 452 12.58 13.11 -20.87
N HIS A 453 12.24 11.82 -20.88
CA HIS A 453 12.44 10.90 -19.76
C HIS A 453 12.75 9.49 -20.30
N ALA A 454 13.69 8.78 -19.67
CA ALA A 454 13.98 7.37 -19.94
C ALA A 454 14.11 6.61 -18.62
N ALA A 455 13.68 5.35 -18.61
CA ALA A 455 13.66 4.51 -17.41
C ALA A 455 13.70 3.01 -17.77
N PRO A 456 13.99 2.12 -16.80
CA PRO A 456 13.87 0.68 -17.00
C PRO A 456 12.44 0.21 -17.28
N ASP A 457 11.44 0.76 -16.57
CA ASP A 457 10.08 0.18 -16.57
C ASP A 457 8.99 1.13 -17.09
N VAL A 458 9.01 2.41 -16.70
CA VAL A 458 8.00 3.42 -17.06
C VAL A 458 8.67 4.77 -17.31
N ALA A 459 8.45 5.35 -18.48
CA ALA A 459 8.86 6.70 -18.82
C ALA A 459 7.65 7.58 -19.17
N TRP A 460 7.78 8.87 -18.89
CA TRP A 460 6.72 9.86 -19.02
C TRP A 460 7.29 11.21 -19.40
N ALA A 461 6.68 11.87 -20.38
CA ALA A 461 6.99 13.25 -20.75
C ALA A 461 5.68 14.00 -21.03
N SER A 462 5.61 15.25 -20.60
CA SER A 462 4.44 16.11 -20.78
C SER A 462 4.91 17.52 -21.09
N CYS A 463 4.22 18.19 -22.01
CA CYS A 463 4.44 19.61 -22.23
C CYS A 463 3.13 20.34 -22.49
N SER A 464 3.11 21.59 -22.06
CA SER A 464 2.01 22.52 -22.23
C SER A 464 2.42 23.56 -23.25
N LYS A 465 2.28 23.24 -24.54
CA LYS A 465 2.55 24.19 -25.62
C LYS A 465 1.22 24.65 -26.20
N ALA A 466 1.01 25.96 -26.22
CA ALA A 466 -0.03 26.52 -27.06
C ALA A 466 0.31 26.18 -28.52
N LEU A 467 -0.47 25.28 -29.11
CA LEU A 467 -0.46 25.02 -30.54
C LEU A 467 -1.04 26.27 -31.21
N TYR A 468 -0.18 27.22 -31.57
CA TYR A 468 -0.57 28.43 -32.32
C TYR A 468 -0.54 28.19 -33.82
#